data_AF-A0A4Q9Q959-F1
#
_entry.id   AF-A0A4Q9Q959-F1
#
_cell.length_a   1.000
_cell.length_b   1.000
_cell.length_c   1.000
_cell.angle_alpha   90.00
_cell.angle_beta   90.00
_cell.angle_gamma   90.00
#
_symmetry.space_group_name_H-M   'P 1'
#
loop_
_entity.id
_entity.type
_entity.pdbx_description
1 polymer ?
#
loop_
_entity_poly.entity_id
_entity_poly.type
_entity_poly.pdbx_seq_one_letter_code
_entity_poly.pdbx_strand_id
1 'polypeptide(L)'
;MPVHACPCTTFLTANATSIANYHWHPEPPRPFRCPTLPIVPRLTLPSNIMTLAEPLPTQPATMADLWSLQTELSSLMAAVRRIQDSARQATQAADDKVRRLQSKVEELEADNLARVLEIRQLDLEKTELQRELEAKRPDLAAAIASRDAAVKRLDHSLKVIEDLVRDREQATVRTGANTNNADRDNPRSKANGQPTTASAPVPRHPKRGTPAESDEESTVRPQRSASSMAVRTPRTPPTSKPESAKVKRSLSSAAASQEPAADNSGARALDASKGQPDPGARKKQVPWYLEFSKRPATSEVWHGPIPYDNLAVHLVLDQSTEDDLQHMELMTGYDTRMHAVDTNLVFIYRPVILEGLSGTYLIGWGDGGMVRNVKTWAKTAGDCHLFFYPAVELEQNAGWYYVGLHSLSFTSVDPVWHKLSKDDKRRLFVELQDRNDGMDVGQFKRDVKEGRLQQCCVQIESRGTKTESYEFLRQNGLLEG
;
A
#
# COMPACT_ATOMS: atom_id res chain seq x y z
N MET A 1 61.64 3.97 -16.51
CA MET A 1 61.61 3.97 -15.03
C MET A 1 62.34 5.22 -14.59
N PRO A 2 61.64 6.33 -14.31
CA PRO A 2 61.15 6.52 -12.95
C PRO A 2 59.87 7.38 -12.79
N VAL A 3 59.44 7.47 -11.53
CA VAL A 3 58.65 8.51 -10.81
C VAL A 3 57.12 8.59 -10.97
N HIS A 4 56.48 8.25 -9.86
CA HIS A 4 55.17 8.67 -9.34
C HIS A 4 54.72 10.10 -9.67
N ALA A 5 53.43 10.28 -9.97
CA ALA A 5 52.57 11.31 -9.36
C ALA A 5 51.08 11.12 -9.73
N CYS A 6 50.28 10.64 -8.79
CA CYS A 6 48.94 11.19 -8.51
C CYS A 6 49.13 12.40 -7.55
N PRO A 7 48.17 13.30 -7.31
CA PRO A 7 46.71 13.16 -7.48
C PRO A 7 45.98 14.43 -8.00
N CYS A 8 44.69 14.31 -8.32
CA CYS A 8 43.75 15.44 -8.21
C CYS A 8 42.37 14.92 -7.78
N THR A 9 42.12 15.07 -6.48
CA THR A 9 40.84 14.88 -5.82
C THR A 9 40.17 16.24 -5.74
N THR A 10 39.04 16.44 -6.41
CA THR A 10 38.25 17.67 -6.26
C THR A 10 37.07 17.41 -5.34
N PHE A 11 37.20 17.91 -4.11
CA PHE A 11 36.11 18.17 -3.19
C PHE A 11 35.25 19.32 -3.73
N LEU A 12 33.93 19.15 -3.76
CA LEU A 12 32.98 20.26 -3.71
C LEU A 12 32.07 20.03 -2.50
N THR A 13 32.20 20.95 -1.54
CA THR A 13 31.32 21.16 -0.39
C THR A 13 30.71 22.57 -0.53
N ALA A 14 29.62 22.81 0.21
CA ALA A 14 28.84 24.06 0.35
C ALA A 14 27.65 24.17 -0.65
N ASN A 15 26.41 24.54 -0.30
CA ASN A 15 25.76 25.11 0.91
C ASN A 15 24.26 24.72 0.82
N ALA A 16 23.57 24.29 1.87
CA ALA A 16 23.05 25.03 3.02
C ALA A 16 21.93 26.06 2.69
N THR A 17 20.71 25.70 3.14
CA THR A 17 19.62 26.54 3.67
C THR A 17 18.92 27.57 2.76
N SER A 18 17.68 27.23 2.37
CA SER A 18 16.58 28.19 2.28
C SER A 18 15.30 27.52 2.78
N ILE A 19 14.93 27.83 4.02
CA ILE A 19 13.64 27.46 4.62
C ILE A 19 12.68 28.60 4.26
N ALA A 20 11.83 28.38 3.28
CA ALA A 20 10.73 29.29 2.97
C ALA A 20 9.58 29.01 3.94
N ASN A 21 9.31 29.99 4.80
CA ASN A 21 8.10 30.07 5.63
C ASN A 21 6.87 30.17 4.71
N TYR A 22 6.10 29.09 4.59
CA TYR A 22 4.76 29.16 4.01
C TYR A 22 3.77 29.65 5.08
N HIS A 23 3.43 30.94 5.01
CA HIS A 23 2.26 31.48 5.68
C HIS A 23 1.00 30.93 5.02
N TRP A 24 0.31 30.02 5.71
CA TRP A 24 -1.04 29.59 5.37
C TRP A 24 -2.02 30.72 5.70
N HIS A 25 -2.54 31.39 4.67
CA HIS A 25 -3.77 32.17 4.79
C HIS A 25 -4.97 31.22 4.56
N PRO A 26 -5.93 31.14 5.49
CA PRO A 26 -7.18 30.43 5.23
C PRO A 26 -7.99 31.21 4.19
N GLU A 27 -8.21 30.62 3.00
CA GLU A 27 -9.21 31.15 2.06
C GLU A 27 -10.59 31.15 2.73
N PRO A 28 -11.38 32.22 2.60
CA PRO A 28 -12.75 32.22 3.07
C PRO A 28 -13.60 31.19 2.31
N PRO A 29 -14.57 30.55 2.97
CA PRO A 29 -15.42 29.55 2.33
C PRO A 29 -16.16 30.17 1.15
N ARG A 30 -15.96 29.61 -0.05
CA ARG A 30 -16.69 30.02 -1.24
C ARG A 30 -18.18 29.71 -1.02
N PRO A 31 -19.09 30.63 -1.36
CA PRO A 31 -20.52 30.40 -1.20
C PRO A 31 -20.93 29.20 -2.05
N PHE A 32 -21.58 28.22 -1.41
CA PHE A 32 -22.24 27.11 -2.08
C PHE A 32 -23.22 27.65 -3.12
N ARG A 33 -22.87 27.54 -4.40
CA ARG A 33 -23.85 27.70 -5.48
C ARG A 33 -24.66 26.41 -5.51
N CYS A 34 -25.92 26.48 -5.08
CA CYS A 34 -26.88 25.42 -5.33
C CYS A 34 -26.87 25.07 -6.82
N PRO A 35 -26.75 23.78 -7.20
CA PRO A 35 -26.92 23.39 -8.58
C PRO A 35 -28.36 23.73 -8.99
N THR A 36 -28.50 24.67 -9.91
CA THR A 36 -29.75 24.99 -10.57
C THR A 36 -30.26 23.70 -11.21
N LEU A 37 -31.38 23.17 -10.71
CA LEU A 37 -32.02 21.98 -11.26
C LEU A 37 -32.21 22.16 -12.77
N PRO A 38 -31.94 21.13 -13.58
CA PRO A 38 -32.19 21.21 -15.02
C PRO A 38 -33.67 21.50 -15.24
N ILE A 39 -33.95 22.63 -15.88
CA ILE A 39 -35.27 23.02 -16.35
C ILE A 39 -35.75 21.91 -17.28
N VAL A 40 -36.74 21.14 -16.83
CA VAL A 40 -37.39 20.10 -17.64
C VAL A 40 -37.85 20.76 -18.94
N PRO A 41 -37.40 20.28 -20.11
CA PRO A 41 -37.80 20.86 -21.38
C PRO A 41 -39.32 20.73 -21.51
N ARG A 42 -39.98 21.89 -21.60
CA ARG A 42 -41.40 22.02 -21.85
C ARG A 42 -41.66 21.37 -23.21
N LEU A 43 -42.31 20.21 -23.23
CA LEU A 43 -42.74 19.53 -24.45
C LEU A 43 -43.62 20.48 -25.27
N THR A 44 -43.02 21.15 -26.25
CA THR A 44 -43.75 21.90 -27.27
C THR A 44 -44.40 20.88 -28.19
N LEU A 45 -45.70 20.69 -28.01
CA LEU A 45 -46.55 19.97 -28.96
C LEU A 45 -46.37 20.59 -30.36
N PRO A 46 -46.20 19.79 -31.42
CA PRO A 46 -46.11 20.31 -32.78
C PRO A 46 -47.48 20.87 -33.20
N SER A 47 -47.58 22.21 -33.18
CA SER A 47 -48.64 22.96 -33.86
C SER A 47 -48.40 22.92 -35.37
N ASN A 48 -48.77 21.81 -36.02
CA ASN A 48 -48.78 21.74 -37.49
C ASN A 48 -49.85 20.77 -37.97
N ILE A 49 -51.10 21.20 -37.91
CA ILE A 49 -52.17 20.67 -38.77
C ILE A 49 -53.01 21.86 -39.20
N MET A 50 -52.66 22.43 -40.35
CA MET A 50 -53.57 23.29 -41.09
C MET A 50 -53.62 22.84 -42.55
N THR A 51 -54.83 22.43 -42.93
CA THR A 51 -55.44 22.56 -44.26
C THR A 51 -54.82 21.79 -45.43
N LEU A 52 -55.51 20.72 -45.84
CA LEU A 52 -56.02 20.55 -47.20
C LEU A 52 -57.30 19.71 -47.13
N ALA A 53 -58.41 20.34 -47.51
CA ALA A 53 -59.76 19.79 -47.47
C ALA A 53 -60.02 18.94 -48.72
N GLU A 54 -60.37 17.67 -48.52
CA GLU A 54 -60.86 16.77 -49.54
C GLU A 54 -62.37 16.52 -49.31
N PRO A 55 -63.23 16.60 -50.33
CA PRO A 55 -64.68 16.55 -50.15
C PRO A 55 -65.18 15.14 -49.77
N LEU A 56 -65.87 15.07 -48.62
CA LEU A 56 -66.44 13.87 -48.02
C LEU A 56 -67.52 13.22 -48.91
N PRO A 57 -67.42 11.91 -49.23
CA PRO A 57 -68.57 11.13 -49.64
C PRO A 57 -69.48 10.87 -48.43
N THR A 58 -70.71 11.36 -48.50
CA THR A 58 -71.76 11.19 -47.48
C THR A 58 -72.28 9.75 -47.52
N GLN A 59 -71.54 8.81 -46.93
CA GLN A 59 -72.09 7.51 -46.54
C GLN A 59 -72.65 7.62 -45.11
N PRO A 60 -73.86 7.08 -44.85
CA PRO A 60 -74.42 7.08 -43.51
C PRO A 60 -73.52 6.23 -42.61
N ALA A 61 -72.89 6.87 -41.62
CA ALA A 61 -72.11 6.20 -40.59
C ALA A 61 -72.94 5.05 -40.03
N THR A 62 -72.43 3.82 -40.17
CA THR A 62 -73.18 2.66 -39.70
C THR A 62 -73.07 2.61 -38.19
N MET A 63 -74.09 2.10 -37.49
CA MET A 63 -74.07 1.97 -36.03
C MET A 63 -72.83 1.20 -35.52
N ALA A 64 -72.22 0.35 -36.35
CA ALA A 64 -70.98 -0.37 -36.05
C ALA A 64 -69.76 0.57 -35.87
N ASP A 65 -69.66 1.63 -36.67
CA ASP A 65 -68.55 2.59 -36.62
C ASP A 65 -68.56 3.39 -35.31
N LEU A 66 -69.75 3.75 -34.83
CA LEU A 66 -69.94 4.44 -33.56
C LEU A 66 -69.52 3.57 -32.37
N TRP A 67 -69.87 2.27 -32.39
CA TRP A 67 -69.42 1.32 -31.38
C TRP A 67 -67.89 1.13 -31.40
N SER A 68 -67.27 1.06 -32.58
CA SER A 68 -65.81 0.96 -32.71
C SER A 68 -65.14 2.18 -32.06
N LEU A 69 -65.58 3.39 -32.40
CA LEU A 69 -65.06 4.63 -31.80
C LEU A 69 -65.23 4.67 -30.28
N GLN A 70 -66.36 4.19 -29.75
CA GLN A 70 -66.57 4.11 -28.31
C GLN A 70 -65.58 3.14 -27.63
N THR A 71 -65.30 1.99 -28.26
CA THR A 71 -64.31 1.04 -27.74
C THR A 71 -62.88 1.59 -27.79
N GLU A 72 -62.53 2.28 -28.87
CA GLU A 72 -61.22 2.94 -29.01
C GLU A 72 -61.04 4.05 -27.97
N LEU A 73 -62.05 4.90 -27.77
CA LEU A 73 -62.01 5.95 -26.74
C LEU A 73 -61.87 5.35 -25.34
N SER A 74 -62.58 4.25 -25.05
CA SER A 74 -62.48 3.55 -23.78
C SER A 74 -61.08 2.96 -23.55
N SER A 75 -60.50 2.37 -24.60
CA SER A 75 -59.12 1.86 -24.59
C SER A 75 -58.10 2.99 -24.38
N LEU A 76 -58.27 4.12 -25.05
CA LEU A 76 -57.41 5.29 -24.92
C LEU A 76 -57.49 5.90 -23.51
N MET A 77 -58.69 6.03 -22.93
CA MET A 77 -58.84 6.46 -21.53
C MET A 77 -58.16 5.49 -20.55
N ALA A 78 -58.25 4.18 -20.79
CA ALA A 78 -57.56 3.18 -19.98
C ALA A 78 -56.02 3.25 -20.14
N ALA A 79 -55.52 3.57 -21.33
CA ALA A 79 -54.09 3.79 -21.57
C ALA A 79 -53.60 5.06 -20.85
N VAL A 80 -54.34 6.17 -20.95
CA VAL A 80 -54.01 7.44 -20.26
C VAL A 80 -53.96 7.25 -18.75
N ARG A 81 -54.91 6.51 -18.16
CA ARG A 81 -54.87 6.19 -16.71
C ARG A 81 -53.63 5.39 -16.32
N ARG A 82 -53.27 4.37 -17.09
CA ARG A 82 -52.04 3.59 -16.86
C ARG A 82 -50.78 4.44 -16.94
N ILE A 83 -50.72 5.37 -17.89
CA ILE A 83 -49.59 6.32 -18.01
C ILE A 83 -49.56 7.25 -16.80
N GLN A 84 -50.70 7.78 -16.37
CA GLN A 84 -50.80 8.64 -15.19
C GLN A 84 -50.37 7.92 -13.90
N ASP A 85 -50.81 6.68 -13.71
CA ASP A 85 -50.43 5.87 -12.55
C ASP A 85 -48.93 5.53 -12.56
N SER A 86 -48.39 5.19 -13.74
CA SER A 86 -46.95 4.96 -13.93
C SER A 86 -46.11 6.22 -13.63
N ALA A 87 -46.53 7.38 -14.13
CA ALA A 87 -45.87 8.65 -13.84
C ALA A 87 -45.94 9.01 -12.33
N ARG A 88 -47.06 8.70 -11.67
CA ARG A 88 -47.20 8.88 -10.21
C ARG A 88 -46.28 7.94 -9.43
N GLN A 89 -46.14 6.70 -9.84
CA GLN A 89 -45.21 5.75 -9.21
C GLN A 89 -43.75 6.17 -9.43
N ALA A 90 -43.39 6.62 -10.63
CA ALA A 90 -42.05 7.08 -10.94
C ALA A 90 -41.66 8.32 -10.13
N THR A 91 -42.59 9.27 -9.95
CA THR A 91 -42.36 10.47 -9.11
C THR A 91 -42.19 10.10 -7.63
N GLN A 92 -43.01 9.20 -7.10
CA GLN A 92 -42.84 8.70 -5.72
C GLN A 92 -41.51 7.97 -5.52
N ALA A 93 -41.09 7.12 -6.46
CA ALA A 93 -39.81 6.42 -6.40
C ALA A 93 -38.62 7.39 -6.46
N ALA A 94 -38.73 8.47 -7.24
CA ALA A 94 -37.74 9.53 -7.29
C ALA A 94 -37.65 10.29 -5.95
N ASP A 95 -38.80 10.66 -5.36
CA ASP A 95 -38.86 11.34 -4.05
C ASP A 95 -38.24 10.49 -2.94
N ASP A 96 -38.53 9.19 -2.90
CA ASP A 96 -37.95 8.28 -1.91
C ASP A 96 -36.44 8.14 -2.09
N LYS A 97 -35.94 8.12 -3.34
CA LYS A 97 -34.50 8.13 -3.63
C LYS A 97 -33.85 9.43 -3.15
N VAL A 98 -34.48 10.58 -3.38
CA VAL A 98 -33.99 11.88 -2.89
C VAL A 98 -33.91 11.90 -1.37
N ARG A 99 -34.92 11.40 -0.66
CA ARG A 99 -34.89 11.31 0.81
C ARG A 99 -33.76 10.42 1.32
N ARG A 100 -33.57 9.24 0.71
CA ARG A 100 -32.46 8.34 1.09
C ARG A 100 -31.10 8.98 0.87
N LEU A 101 -30.91 9.70 -0.24
CA LEU A 101 -29.68 10.41 -0.52
C LEU A 101 -29.46 11.57 0.46
N GLN A 102 -30.51 12.33 0.80
CA GLN A 102 -30.44 13.39 1.81
C GLN A 102 -30.02 12.84 3.18
N SER A 103 -30.64 11.75 3.65
CA SER A 103 -30.23 11.11 4.91
C SER A 103 -28.78 10.62 4.86
N LYS A 104 -28.30 10.12 3.71
CA LYS A 104 -26.91 9.69 3.58
C LYS A 104 -25.93 10.86 3.60
N VAL A 105 -26.31 12.01 3.03
CA VAL A 105 -25.51 13.24 3.10
C VAL A 105 -25.43 13.72 4.55
N GLU A 106 -26.55 13.77 5.28
CA GLU A 106 -26.56 14.14 6.70
C GLU A 106 -25.69 13.21 7.58
N GLU A 107 -25.75 11.89 7.34
CA GLU A 107 -24.89 10.91 8.02
C GLU A 107 -23.40 11.16 7.74
N LEU A 108 -23.04 11.38 6.47
CA LEU A 108 -21.65 11.65 6.08
C LEU A 108 -21.14 13.00 6.61
N GLU A 109 -22.01 14.01 6.69
CA GLU A 109 -21.68 15.31 7.30
C GLU A 109 -21.43 15.17 8.80
N ALA A 110 -22.25 14.39 9.52
CA ALA A 110 -22.05 14.10 10.94
C ALA A 110 -20.74 13.32 11.19
N ASP A 111 -20.46 12.30 10.39
CA ASP A 111 -19.21 11.53 10.45
C ASP A 111 -17.98 12.38 10.16
N ASN A 112 -18.08 13.27 9.16
CA ASN A 112 -16.99 14.18 8.83
C ASN A 112 -16.72 15.15 9.98
N LEU A 113 -17.76 15.72 10.59
CA LEU A 113 -17.62 16.59 11.76
C LEU A 113 -16.99 15.84 12.94
N ALA A 114 -17.39 14.59 13.20
CA ALA A 114 -16.79 13.76 14.24
C ALA A 114 -15.29 13.53 14.01
N ARG A 115 -14.89 13.20 12.77
CA ARG A 115 -13.47 13.04 12.40
C ARG A 115 -12.66 14.33 12.53
N VAL A 116 -13.24 15.48 12.17
CA VAL A 116 -12.57 16.79 12.32
C VAL A 116 -12.32 17.10 13.80
N LEU A 117 -13.27 16.79 14.68
CA LEU A 117 -13.07 16.95 16.13
C LEU A 117 -12.00 16.00 16.68
N GLU A 118 -11.98 14.75 16.23
CA GLU A 118 -10.95 13.77 16.59
C GLU A 118 -9.55 14.22 16.15
N ILE A 119 -9.40 14.70 14.91
CA ILE A 119 -8.12 15.25 14.41
C ILE A 119 -7.65 16.41 15.29
N ARG A 120 -8.56 17.34 15.63
CA ARG A 120 -8.24 18.49 16.48
C ARG A 120 -7.79 18.05 17.88
N GLN A 121 -8.43 17.02 18.45
CA GLN A 121 -8.01 16.45 19.72
C GLN A 121 -6.61 15.83 19.63
N LEU A 122 -6.35 15.02 18.61
CA LEU A 122 -5.05 14.40 18.39
C LEU A 122 -3.94 15.44 18.17
N ASP A 123 -4.24 16.57 17.53
CA ASP A 123 -3.30 17.68 17.38
C ASP A 123 -2.97 18.34 18.73
N LEU A 124 -3.97 18.54 19.60
CA LEU A 124 -3.72 19.02 20.97
C LEU A 124 -2.83 18.06 21.75
N GLU A 125 -3.15 16.77 21.75
CA GLU A 125 -2.35 15.73 22.44
C GLU A 125 -0.92 15.68 21.88
N LYS A 126 -0.76 15.78 20.55
CA LYS A 126 0.55 15.82 19.90
C LYS A 126 1.36 17.04 20.34
N THR A 127 0.75 18.22 20.43
CA THR A 127 1.44 19.44 20.90
C THR A 127 1.84 19.33 22.36
N GLU A 128 1.01 18.73 23.20
CA GLU A 128 1.30 18.49 24.62
C GLU A 128 2.48 17.51 24.79
N LEU A 129 2.43 16.36 24.12
CA LEU A 129 3.52 15.37 24.14
C LEU A 129 4.83 15.96 23.60
N GLN A 130 4.76 16.79 22.57
CA GLN A 130 5.94 17.47 22.04
C GLN A 130 6.52 18.45 23.07
N ARG A 131 5.68 19.18 23.81
CA ARG A 131 6.10 20.06 24.90
C ARG A 131 6.77 19.27 26.03
N GLU A 132 6.22 18.13 26.42
CA GLU A 132 6.82 17.26 27.44
C GLU A 132 8.18 16.69 26.99
N LEU A 133 8.29 16.31 25.72
CA LEU A 133 9.53 15.79 25.16
C LEU A 133 10.62 16.85 25.18
N GLU A 134 10.33 18.08 24.73
CA GLU A 134 11.29 19.18 24.78
C GLU A 134 11.63 19.56 26.23
N ALA A 135 10.68 19.47 27.17
CA ALA A 135 10.95 19.70 28.59
C ALA A 135 11.90 18.65 29.20
N LYS A 136 11.82 17.38 28.80
CA LYS A 136 12.68 16.27 29.30
C LYS A 136 14.00 16.11 28.53
N ARG A 137 14.13 16.76 27.38
CA ARG A 137 15.35 16.75 26.56
C ARG A 137 16.64 17.12 27.31
N PRO A 138 16.69 18.18 28.15
CA PRO A 138 17.91 18.52 28.90
C PRO A 138 18.29 17.45 29.93
N ASP A 139 17.32 16.83 30.60
CA ASP A 139 17.57 15.77 31.58
C ASP A 139 18.17 14.53 30.91
N LEU A 140 17.64 14.15 29.75
CA LEU A 140 18.20 13.07 28.94
C LEU A 140 19.62 13.39 28.48
N ALA A 141 19.88 14.61 28.04
CA ALA A 141 21.22 15.05 27.64
C ALA A 141 22.21 15.00 28.82
N ALA A 142 21.79 15.42 30.02
CA ALA A 142 22.60 15.35 31.23
C ALA A 142 22.89 13.90 31.65
N ALA A 143 21.90 13.00 31.56
CA ALA A 143 22.08 11.58 31.84
C ALA A 143 23.05 10.91 30.85
N ILE A 144 22.96 11.24 29.56
CA ILE A 144 23.89 10.76 28.53
C ILE A 144 25.30 11.27 28.81
N ALA A 145 25.47 12.57 29.08
CA ALA A 145 26.77 13.15 29.40
C ALA A 145 27.40 12.51 30.66
N SER A 146 26.59 12.23 31.69
CA SER A 146 27.03 11.54 32.91
C SER A 146 27.51 10.12 32.63
N ARG A 147 26.74 9.36 31.82
CA ARG A 147 27.11 8.01 31.39
C ARG A 147 28.42 8.02 30.60
N ASP A 148 28.55 8.91 29.62
CA ASP A 148 29.73 8.98 28.76
C ASP A 148 30.99 9.39 29.56
N ALA A 149 30.83 10.25 30.57
CA ALA A 149 31.89 10.56 31.52
C ALA A 149 32.31 9.34 32.36
N ALA A 150 31.36 8.51 32.79
CA ALA A 150 31.66 7.27 33.51
C ALA A 150 32.39 6.25 32.62
N VAL A 151 31.97 6.09 31.37
CA VAL A 151 32.65 5.22 30.39
C VAL A 151 34.09 5.67 30.15
N LYS A 152 34.33 6.98 30.01
CA LYS A 152 35.71 7.52 29.87
C LYS A 152 36.59 7.23 31.09
N ARG A 153 36.04 7.24 32.30
CA ARG A 153 36.79 6.87 33.52
C ARG A 153 37.13 5.39 33.54
N LEU A 154 36.21 4.53 33.09
CA LEU A 154 36.47 3.09 32.97
C LEU A 154 37.56 2.81 31.94
N ASP A 155 37.50 3.44 30.77
CA ASP A 155 38.52 3.32 29.73
C ASP A 155 39.91 3.77 30.23
N HIS A 156 39.97 4.91 30.93
CA HIS A 156 41.21 5.36 31.57
C HIS A 156 41.74 4.36 32.60
N SER A 157 40.86 3.77 33.41
CA SER A 157 41.25 2.76 34.42
C SER A 157 41.79 1.48 33.77
N LEU A 158 41.16 1.03 32.67
CA LEU A 158 41.65 -0.11 31.89
C LEU A 158 43.03 0.16 31.30
N LYS A 159 43.25 1.37 30.77
CA LYS A 159 44.56 1.77 30.24
C LYS A 159 45.65 1.77 31.31
N VAL A 160 45.36 2.26 32.52
CA VAL A 160 46.29 2.19 33.66
C VAL A 160 46.61 0.73 34.01
N ILE A 161 45.62 -0.17 34.00
CA ILE A 161 45.84 -1.60 34.25
C ILE A 161 46.73 -2.20 33.16
N GLU A 162 46.47 -1.90 31.89
CA GLU A 162 47.30 -2.36 30.77
C GLU A 162 48.75 -1.89 30.89
N ASP A 163 48.98 -0.64 31.25
CA ASP A 163 50.32 -0.08 31.44
C ASP A 163 51.05 -0.77 32.62
N LEU A 164 50.36 -1.01 33.74
CA LEU A 164 50.93 -1.75 34.89
C LEU A 164 51.27 -3.20 34.55
N VAL A 165 50.42 -3.88 33.75
CA VAL A 165 50.71 -5.24 33.28
C VAL A 165 51.92 -5.25 32.36
N ARG A 166 52.01 -4.28 31.44
CA ARG A 166 53.15 -4.12 30.53
C ARG A 166 54.46 -3.84 31.28
N ASP A 167 54.43 -2.97 32.29
CA ASP A 167 55.59 -2.67 33.12
C ASP A 167 56.07 -3.91 33.91
N ARG A 168 55.13 -4.71 34.42
CA ARG A 168 55.44 -5.97 35.10
C ARG A 168 56.09 -6.96 34.16
N GLU A 169 55.58 -7.12 32.94
CA GLU A 169 56.16 -8.00 31.92
C GLU A 169 57.58 -7.56 31.57
N GLN A 170 57.81 -6.26 31.37
CA GLN A 170 59.15 -5.71 31.10
C GLN A 170 60.11 -5.89 32.28
N ALA A 171 59.65 -5.73 33.52
CA ALA A 171 60.45 -5.99 34.71
C ALA A 171 60.85 -7.47 34.81
N THR A 172 59.93 -8.41 34.56
CA THR A 172 60.26 -9.84 34.55
C THR A 172 61.28 -10.23 33.48
N VAL A 173 61.25 -9.60 32.30
CA VAL A 173 62.25 -9.83 31.24
C VAL A 173 63.62 -9.28 31.64
N ARG A 174 63.68 -8.16 32.38
CA ARG A 174 64.95 -7.57 32.86
C ARG A 174 65.56 -8.31 34.06
N THR A 175 64.75 -8.98 34.88
CA THR A 175 65.24 -9.73 36.06
C THR A 175 65.50 -11.22 35.76
N GLY A 176 65.09 -11.72 34.59
CA GLY A 176 65.23 -13.12 34.17
C GLY A 176 66.64 -13.60 33.77
N ALA A 177 67.69 -12.80 33.95
CA ALA A 177 69.05 -13.19 33.56
C ALA A 177 69.97 -13.62 34.71
N ASN A 178 69.58 -13.55 35.99
CA ASN A 178 70.52 -13.92 37.05
C ASN A 178 69.88 -14.27 38.41
N THR A 179 69.22 -15.42 38.53
CA THR A 179 69.04 -16.10 39.83
C THR A 179 68.86 -17.61 39.66
N ASN A 180 69.96 -18.30 39.35
CA ASN A 180 70.17 -19.64 39.89
C ASN A 180 70.87 -19.44 41.24
N ASN A 181 70.16 -19.60 42.36
CA ASN A 181 70.63 -20.23 43.60
C ASN A 181 69.76 -19.92 44.82
N ALA A 182 69.73 -20.92 45.70
CA ALA A 182 69.27 -20.96 47.10
C ALA A 182 67.74 -20.98 47.28
N ASP A 183 67.11 -22.12 47.60
CA ASP A 183 67.33 -23.03 48.72
C ASP A 183 67.07 -22.40 50.11
N ARG A 184 66.21 -23.11 50.85
CA ARG A 184 65.95 -23.12 52.30
C ARG A 184 65.14 -22.03 53.02
N ASP A 185 64.15 -22.60 53.71
CA ASP A 185 63.74 -22.38 55.11
C ASP A 185 62.70 -21.31 55.49
N ASN A 186 61.52 -21.87 55.79
CA ASN A 186 60.55 -21.48 56.82
C ASN A 186 61.22 -20.89 58.08
N PRO A 187 60.64 -19.84 58.72
CA PRO A 187 59.81 -20.16 59.89
C PRO A 187 58.61 -19.24 60.13
N ARG A 188 57.57 -19.90 60.65
CA ARG A 188 56.50 -19.46 61.55
C ARG A 188 56.93 -18.39 62.57
N SER A 189 56.23 -17.26 62.68
CA SER A 189 56.01 -16.55 63.95
C SER A 189 54.85 -15.54 63.94
N LYS A 190 54.24 -15.45 65.12
CA LYS A 190 53.06 -14.68 65.53
C LYS A 190 53.38 -13.19 65.75
N ALA A 191 52.35 -12.33 65.61
CA ALA A 191 52.04 -11.10 66.38
C ALA A 191 51.28 -10.14 65.45
N ASN A 192 49.99 -9.89 65.66
CA ASN A 192 49.45 -8.85 66.56
C ASN A 192 49.97 -7.45 66.22
N GLY A 193 49.12 -6.62 65.61
CA GLY A 193 49.47 -5.27 65.16
C GLY A 193 48.37 -4.59 64.36
N GLN A 194 47.25 -4.32 65.04
CA GLN A 194 46.21 -3.38 64.66
C GLN A 194 46.80 -2.02 64.22
N PRO A 195 46.30 -1.40 63.14
CA PRO A 195 46.25 0.05 63.06
C PRO A 195 44.81 0.52 62.93
N THR A 196 44.46 1.31 63.93
CA THR A 196 43.36 2.26 64.03
C THR A 196 43.09 3.05 62.74
N THR A 197 41.84 2.96 62.30
CA THR A 197 40.93 4.06 61.92
C THR A 197 41.54 5.46 61.76
N ALA A 198 41.50 5.99 60.54
CA ALA A 198 41.38 7.42 60.28
C ALA A 198 40.28 7.66 59.23
N SER A 199 39.28 8.43 59.65
CA SER A 199 38.06 8.79 58.94
C SER A 199 38.27 9.82 57.82
N ALA A 200 37.39 9.74 56.80
CA ALA A 200 36.70 10.83 56.06
C ALA A 200 36.84 10.77 54.51
N PRO A 201 35.89 11.35 53.72
CA PRO A 201 34.45 11.49 53.93
C PRO A 201 33.62 10.85 52.79
N VAL A 202 32.48 10.28 53.18
CA VAL A 202 31.47 9.68 52.30
C VAL A 202 30.70 10.77 51.54
N PRO A 203 30.57 10.72 50.20
CA PRO A 203 29.61 11.55 49.48
C PRO A 203 28.20 11.01 49.73
N ARG A 204 27.34 11.87 50.29
CA ARG A 204 25.92 11.59 50.53
C ARG A 204 25.19 11.37 49.21
N HIS A 205 24.70 10.15 48.98
CA HIS A 205 23.67 9.87 47.99
C HIS A 205 22.28 10.27 48.53
N PRO A 206 21.39 10.86 47.71
CA PRO A 206 20.04 11.17 48.11
C PRO A 206 19.17 9.90 48.22
N LYS A 207 18.33 9.90 49.27
CA LYS A 207 17.35 8.88 49.61
C LYS A 207 16.45 8.54 48.42
N ARG A 208 16.43 7.27 48.02
CA ARG A 208 15.39 6.68 47.17
C ARG A 208 14.40 5.95 48.07
N GLY A 209 13.13 6.32 47.94
CA GLY A 209 12.02 5.75 48.69
C GLY A 209 11.81 4.25 48.42
N THR A 210 11.32 3.61 49.46
CA THR A 210 10.79 2.25 49.57
C THR A 210 9.87 1.82 48.42
N PRO A 211 10.04 0.61 47.86
CA PRO A 211 8.95 -0.18 47.33
C PRO A 211 8.48 -1.21 48.37
N ALA A 212 7.18 -1.19 48.61
CA ALA A 212 6.48 -2.16 49.42
C ALA A 212 6.60 -3.58 48.83
N GLU A 213 6.62 -4.52 49.76
CA GLU A 213 6.47 -5.97 49.57
C GLU A 213 5.17 -6.29 48.81
N SER A 214 5.21 -7.26 47.90
CA SER A 214 4.11 -8.22 47.72
C SER A 214 4.54 -9.39 46.83
N ASP A 215 4.55 -10.56 47.45
CA ASP A 215 4.19 -11.91 47.00
C ASP A 215 4.78 -12.52 45.71
N GLU A 216 5.61 -13.54 45.97
CA GLU A 216 5.45 -14.94 45.56
C GLU A 216 4.63 -15.23 44.30
N GLU A 217 5.23 -15.90 43.31
CA GLU A 217 4.79 -17.25 42.91
C GLU A 217 5.63 -17.81 41.72
N SER A 218 6.13 -19.03 41.95
CA SER A 218 6.38 -20.09 40.97
C SER A 218 7.60 -20.03 40.03
N THR A 219 8.66 -20.62 40.56
CA THR A 219 9.63 -21.51 39.89
C THR A 219 9.04 -22.45 38.84
N VAL A 220 9.56 -22.45 37.59
CA VAL A 220 9.88 -23.68 36.80
C VAL A 220 10.99 -23.40 35.76
N ARG A 221 12.14 -24.04 35.97
CA ARG A 221 13.11 -24.56 34.97
C ARG A 221 13.31 -26.06 35.35
N PRO A 222 13.88 -26.99 34.56
CA PRO A 222 14.65 -26.87 33.31
C PRO A 222 14.22 -27.93 32.23
N GLN A 223 14.71 -27.94 30.98
CA GLN A 223 15.93 -28.63 30.59
C GLN A 223 16.29 -28.42 29.11
N ARG A 224 17.61 -28.39 28.88
CA ARG A 224 18.29 -28.59 27.60
C ARG A 224 18.18 -30.06 27.18
N SER A 225 18.13 -30.32 25.87
CA SER A 225 18.75 -31.51 25.29
C SER A 225 19.26 -31.18 23.89
N ALA A 226 20.50 -31.60 23.67
CA ALA A 226 21.26 -31.51 22.44
C ALA A 226 21.31 -32.88 21.77
N SER A 227 21.29 -32.91 20.45
CA SER A 227 21.76 -34.02 19.60
C SER A 227 21.69 -33.53 18.14
N SER A 228 22.79 -33.18 17.49
CA SER A 228 23.86 -34.03 16.92
C SER A 228 23.51 -34.61 15.55
N MET A 229 24.23 -34.08 14.55
CA MET A 229 24.76 -34.65 13.30
C MET A 229 24.06 -35.81 12.60
N ALA A 230 23.80 -35.62 11.29
CA ALA A 230 24.22 -36.58 10.26
C ALA A 230 24.34 -35.91 8.88
N VAL A 231 25.57 -35.91 8.36
CA VAL A 231 25.97 -35.60 6.99
C VAL A 231 25.81 -36.87 6.15
N ARG A 232 25.20 -36.78 4.95
CA ARG A 232 25.54 -37.63 3.80
C ARG A 232 24.83 -37.17 2.50
N THR A 233 25.64 -36.83 1.51
CA THR A 233 25.37 -36.83 0.05
C THR A 233 26.11 -38.03 -0.58
N PRO A 234 26.03 -38.31 -1.90
CA PRO A 234 24.96 -38.16 -2.89
C PRO A 234 24.68 -39.48 -3.68
N ARG A 235 23.55 -39.59 -4.40
CA ARG A 235 23.45 -40.52 -5.55
C ARG A 235 22.25 -40.21 -6.48
N THR A 236 22.53 -40.10 -7.77
CA THR A 236 21.63 -40.19 -8.94
C THR A 236 22.10 -41.36 -9.83
N PRO A 237 21.44 -41.72 -10.95
CA PRO A 237 20.01 -41.95 -11.26
C PRO A 237 19.79 -43.43 -11.74
N PRO A 238 18.62 -43.84 -12.30
CA PRO A 238 18.43 -43.74 -13.76
C PRO A 238 16.99 -43.53 -14.29
N THR A 239 16.99 -42.91 -15.47
CA THR A 239 16.17 -43.07 -16.69
C THR A 239 15.07 -44.14 -16.75
N SER A 240 13.84 -43.74 -17.11
CA SER A 240 12.98 -44.46 -18.05
C SER A 240 11.94 -43.55 -18.72
N LYS A 241 11.61 -43.91 -19.96
CA LYS A 241 10.92 -43.20 -21.05
C LYS A 241 9.38 -43.47 -21.04
N PRO A 242 8.59 -42.96 -22.02
CA PRO A 242 7.20 -42.53 -21.85
C PRO A 242 6.15 -43.54 -22.34
N GLU A 243 4.93 -43.44 -21.82
CA GLU A 243 3.70 -44.03 -22.35
C GLU A 243 2.53 -43.14 -21.89
N SER A 244 1.84 -42.43 -22.79
CA SER A 244 0.81 -42.86 -23.73
C SER A 244 -0.61 -42.60 -23.20
N ALA A 245 -1.31 -41.80 -24.00
CA ALA A 245 -2.72 -41.45 -24.03
C ALA A 245 -3.70 -42.31 -23.22
N LYS A 246 -4.58 -41.64 -22.46
CA LYS A 246 -5.99 -42.06 -22.39
C LYS A 246 -6.92 -40.88 -22.12
N VAL A 247 -7.54 -40.47 -23.23
CA VAL A 247 -8.82 -39.79 -23.34
C VAL A 247 -9.87 -40.50 -22.46
N LYS A 248 -10.55 -39.74 -21.61
CA LYS A 248 -11.90 -40.09 -21.16
C LYS A 248 -12.74 -38.82 -21.04
N ARG A 249 -13.52 -38.58 -22.10
CA ARG A 249 -14.75 -37.78 -22.08
C ARG A 249 -15.73 -38.43 -21.10
N SER A 250 -16.28 -37.62 -20.20
CA SER A 250 -17.57 -37.90 -19.58
C SER A 250 -18.43 -36.65 -19.75
N LEU A 251 -19.35 -36.72 -20.70
CA LEU A 251 -20.52 -35.88 -20.81
C LEU A 251 -21.69 -36.63 -20.16
N SER A 252 -22.32 -36.03 -19.17
CA SER A 252 -23.69 -36.33 -18.74
C SER A 252 -24.15 -35.18 -17.84
N SER A 253 -25.13 -34.39 -18.30
CA SER A 253 -26.55 -34.50 -17.89
C SER A 253 -26.80 -33.68 -16.63
N ALA A 254 -27.28 -32.44 -16.76
CA ALA A 254 -28.69 -32.03 -16.89
C ALA A 254 -29.45 -31.98 -15.56
N ALA A 255 -30.02 -30.80 -15.32
CA ALA A 255 -31.24 -30.47 -14.57
C ALA A 255 -31.30 -30.84 -13.07
N ALA A 256 -31.37 -29.84 -12.20
CA ALA A 256 -32.63 -29.36 -11.61
C ALA A 256 -32.39 -28.60 -10.30
N SER A 257 -33.11 -27.48 -10.16
CA SER A 257 -33.74 -26.95 -8.94
C SER A 257 -32.93 -26.85 -7.64
N GLN A 258 -32.77 -25.62 -7.13
CA GLN A 258 -33.48 -25.14 -5.93
C GLN A 258 -33.04 -23.72 -5.55
N GLU A 259 -33.99 -22.78 -5.56
CA GLU A 259 -33.98 -21.66 -4.61
C GLU A 259 -34.03 -22.21 -3.18
N PRO A 260 -33.49 -21.47 -2.21
CA PRO A 260 -34.44 -20.83 -1.31
C PRO A 260 -34.10 -19.37 -0.97
N ALA A 261 -35.18 -18.66 -0.72
CA ALA A 261 -35.26 -17.36 -0.12
C ALA A 261 -34.80 -17.32 1.35
N ALA A 262 -34.49 -16.08 1.75
CA ALA A 262 -34.77 -15.46 3.04
C ALA A 262 -33.84 -15.75 4.24
N ASP A 263 -33.47 -14.60 4.83
CA ASP A 263 -33.28 -14.34 6.24
C ASP A 263 -32.13 -15.04 6.99
N ASN A 264 -31.11 -14.24 7.29
CA ASN A 264 -30.72 -14.11 8.68
C ASN A 264 -30.10 -12.74 8.99
N SER A 265 -30.91 -11.93 9.66
CA SER A 265 -30.47 -10.84 10.52
C SER A 265 -29.62 -11.40 11.66
N GLY A 266 -28.43 -10.84 11.84
CA GLY A 266 -27.50 -11.24 12.91
C GLY A 266 -26.59 -10.09 13.30
N ALA A 267 -27.16 -8.95 13.68
CA ALA A 267 -26.43 -7.88 14.33
C ALA A 267 -25.98 -8.36 15.72
N ARG A 268 -24.76 -8.89 15.81
CA ARG A 268 -24.07 -9.09 17.08
C ARG A 268 -23.44 -7.77 17.51
N ALA A 269 -24.04 -7.16 18.53
CA ALA A 269 -23.44 -6.11 19.33
C ALA A 269 -22.10 -6.63 19.90
N LEU A 270 -21.00 -6.02 19.49
CA LEU A 270 -19.72 -6.19 20.13
C LEU A 270 -19.61 -5.18 21.26
N ASP A 271 -19.68 -5.76 22.44
CA ASP A 271 -19.37 -5.27 23.77
C ASP A 271 -18.12 -4.36 23.78
N ALA A 272 -18.34 -3.06 24.06
CA ALA A 272 -17.30 -2.06 24.19
C ALA A 272 -16.59 -2.22 25.54
N SER A 273 -15.62 -3.14 25.56
CA SER A 273 -14.69 -3.29 26.68
C SER A 273 -13.80 -2.06 26.77
N LYS A 274 -13.95 -1.28 27.86
CA LYS A 274 -13.06 -0.19 28.29
C LYS A 274 -11.63 -0.73 28.49
N GLY A 275 -10.82 -0.65 27.44
CA GLY A 275 -9.38 -0.89 27.49
C GLY A 275 -8.62 0.40 27.80
N GLN A 276 -7.96 0.41 28.94
CA GLN A 276 -7.02 1.44 29.40
C GLN A 276 -5.91 1.65 28.33
N PRO A 277 -5.59 2.89 27.91
CA PRO A 277 -4.60 3.13 26.87
C PRO A 277 -3.19 2.84 27.41
N ASP A 278 -2.56 1.81 26.83
CA ASP A 278 -1.21 1.38 27.12
C ASP A 278 -0.20 2.47 26.66
N PRO A 279 0.58 3.11 27.56
CA PRO A 279 1.40 4.30 27.27
C PRO A 279 2.67 4.00 26.44
N GLY A 280 2.67 2.92 25.68
CA GLY A 280 3.78 2.44 24.86
C GLY A 280 3.46 2.26 23.38
N ALA A 281 2.36 2.82 22.87
CA ALA A 281 1.91 2.64 21.49
C ALA A 281 2.90 3.27 20.49
N ARG A 282 3.96 2.53 20.18
CA ARG A 282 4.88 2.80 19.08
C ARG A 282 4.05 3.12 17.86
N LYS A 283 4.28 4.29 17.25
CA LYS A 283 3.66 4.73 15.99
C LYS A 283 3.44 3.52 15.11
N LYS A 284 2.19 3.08 14.99
CA LYS A 284 1.83 1.91 14.18
C LYS A 284 2.23 2.27 12.76
N GLN A 285 3.42 1.84 12.34
CA GLN A 285 3.85 1.98 10.96
C GLN A 285 2.75 1.31 10.15
N VAL A 286 2.10 2.09 9.28
CA VAL A 286 1.08 1.53 8.39
C VAL A 286 1.79 0.46 7.58
N PRO A 287 1.38 -0.82 7.73
CA PRO A 287 2.06 -1.91 7.06
C PRO A 287 1.84 -1.74 5.57
N TRP A 288 2.91 -2.00 4.81
CA TRP A 288 2.83 -2.18 3.37
C TRP A 288 1.73 -3.18 3.02
N TYR A 289 0.89 -2.86 2.03
CA TYR A 289 -0.16 -3.76 1.55
C TYR A 289 -0.17 -3.83 0.03
N LEU A 290 -0.74 -4.92 -0.50
CA LEU A 290 -0.89 -5.12 -1.95
C LEU A 290 -2.31 -4.81 -2.41
N GLU A 291 -2.40 -4.08 -3.51
CA GLU A 291 -3.61 -3.74 -4.21
C GLU A 291 -3.52 -4.20 -5.67
N PHE A 292 -4.60 -4.78 -6.17
CA PHE A 292 -4.64 -5.43 -7.50
C PHE A 292 -5.78 -4.88 -8.36
N SER A 293 -6.76 -4.24 -7.71
CA SER A 293 -8.05 -3.94 -8.32
C SER A 293 -8.42 -2.47 -8.18
N LYS A 294 -8.01 -1.84 -7.08
CA LYS A 294 -8.30 -0.42 -6.85
C LYS A 294 -7.26 0.47 -7.53
N ARG A 295 -7.69 1.71 -7.74
CA ARG A 295 -6.79 2.78 -8.21
C ARG A 295 -5.59 2.96 -7.26
N PRO A 296 -4.40 3.29 -7.81
CA PRO A 296 -3.28 3.82 -7.03
C PRO A 296 -3.74 4.93 -6.08
N ALA A 297 -3.21 4.97 -4.87
CA ALA A 297 -3.48 6.04 -3.91
C ALA A 297 -3.01 7.41 -4.42
N THR A 298 -1.98 7.43 -5.27
CA THR A 298 -1.46 8.64 -5.92
C THR A 298 -2.33 9.14 -7.07
N SER A 299 -3.28 8.35 -7.57
CA SER A 299 -4.07 8.70 -8.74
C SER A 299 -5.22 9.67 -8.40
N GLU A 300 -5.19 10.86 -9.00
CA GLU A 300 -6.29 11.84 -8.90
C GLU A 300 -7.47 11.52 -9.84
N VAL A 301 -7.20 10.84 -10.96
CA VAL A 301 -8.16 10.54 -12.03
C VAL A 301 -8.28 9.03 -12.21
N TRP A 302 -9.51 8.53 -12.23
CA TRP A 302 -9.77 7.13 -12.51
C TRP A 302 -10.95 7.05 -13.49
N HIS A 303 -10.64 6.99 -14.78
CA HIS A 303 -11.64 7.05 -15.85
C HIS A 303 -11.64 5.75 -16.66
N GLY A 304 -12.79 5.09 -16.73
CA GLY A 304 -12.98 3.82 -17.41
C GLY A 304 -14.22 3.08 -16.88
N PRO A 305 -14.46 1.84 -17.35
CA PRO A 305 -13.63 1.09 -18.29
C PRO A 305 -13.72 1.65 -19.72
N ILE A 306 -12.57 1.77 -20.39
CA ILE A 306 -12.45 2.16 -21.80
C ILE A 306 -12.26 0.87 -22.61
N PRO A 307 -13.18 0.52 -23.52
CA PRO A 307 -13.00 -0.62 -24.42
C PRO A 307 -11.71 -0.48 -25.24
N TYR A 308 -11.05 -1.61 -25.50
CA TYR A 308 -9.80 -1.63 -26.27
C TYR A 308 -9.96 -0.99 -27.66
N ASP A 309 -11.02 -1.32 -28.38
CA ASP A 309 -11.29 -0.77 -29.73
C ASP A 309 -11.36 0.76 -29.72
N ASN A 310 -11.99 1.35 -28.70
CA ASN A 310 -12.05 2.80 -28.55
C ASN A 310 -10.65 3.34 -28.27
N LEU A 311 -9.89 2.70 -27.39
CA LEU A 311 -8.56 3.14 -27.02
C LEU A 311 -7.59 3.11 -28.23
N ALA A 312 -7.63 2.04 -29.03
CA ALA A 312 -6.82 1.89 -30.24
C ALA A 312 -7.15 2.97 -31.29
N VAL A 313 -8.44 3.20 -31.57
CA VAL A 313 -8.88 4.20 -32.54
C VAL A 313 -8.54 5.62 -32.09
N HIS A 314 -8.80 5.94 -30.81
CA HIS A 314 -8.67 7.31 -30.31
C HIS A 314 -7.23 7.74 -30.01
N LEU A 315 -6.36 6.80 -29.63
CA LEU A 315 -4.94 7.07 -29.42
C LEU A 315 -4.09 6.82 -30.68
N VAL A 316 -4.71 6.36 -31.77
CA VAL A 316 -4.04 6.06 -33.05
C VAL A 316 -2.87 5.09 -32.83
N LEU A 317 -3.13 4.01 -32.09
CA LEU A 317 -2.11 2.99 -31.83
C LEU A 317 -1.72 2.31 -33.15
N ASP A 318 -0.42 2.04 -33.33
CA ASP A 318 0.03 1.30 -34.50
C ASP A 318 -0.19 -0.21 -34.30
N GLN A 319 -0.25 -0.96 -35.41
CA GLN A 319 -0.52 -2.39 -35.36
C GLN A 319 0.47 -3.16 -34.46
N SER A 320 1.73 -2.72 -34.40
CA SER A 320 2.73 -3.35 -33.53
C SER A 320 2.39 -3.15 -32.06
N THR A 321 2.02 -1.94 -31.65
CA THR A 321 1.56 -1.68 -30.28
C THR A 321 0.30 -2.48 -29.98
N GLU A 322 -0.64 -2.51 -30.91
CA GLU A 322 -1.89 -3.27 -30.73
C GLU A 322 -1.61 -4.75 -30.48
N ASP A 323 -0.77 -5.35 -31.32
CA ASP A 323 -0.33 -6.73 -31.17
C ASP A 323 0.34 -6.89 -29.80
N ASP A 324 1.30 -6.03 -29.43
CA ASP A 324 2.00 -6.11 -28.15
C ASP A 324 1.04 -6.03 -26.96
N LEU A 325 0.05 -5.13 -26.98
CA LEU A 325 -0.96 -5.00 -25.92
C LEU A 325 -1.83 -6.25 -25.78
N GLN A 326 -2.22 -6.88 -26.89
CA GLN A 326 -2.94 -8.16 -26.88
C GLN A 326 -2.05 -9.30 -26.35
N HIS A 327 -0.77 -9.30 -26.71
CA HIS A 327 0.18 -10.30 -26.23
C HIS A 327 0.47 -10.17 -24.73
N MET A 328 0.29 -9.01 -24.10
CA MET A 328 0.48 -8.84 -22.64
C MET A 328 -0.36 -9.80 -21.82
N GLU A 329 -1.55 -10.17 -22.27
CA GLU A 329 -2.40 -11.16 -21.59
C GLU A 329 -1.75 -12.55 -21.59
N LEU A 330 -1.14 -12.92 -22.72
CA LEU A 330 -0.50 -14.21 -22.97
C LEU A 330 0.95 -14.31 -22.42
N MET A 331 1.54 -13.19 -22.03
CA MET A 331 2.92 -13.16 -21.51
C MET A 331 3.04 -13.97 -20.22
N THR A 332 3.88 -15.00 -20.24
CA THR A 332 4.26 -15.73 -19.02
C THR A 332 5.43 -15.04 -18.33
N GLY A 333 5.42 -14.99 -17.00
CA GLY A 333 6.41 -14.31 -16.18
C GLY A 333 5.86 -13.83 -14.84
N TYR A 334 6.77 -13.48 -13.93
CA TYR A 334 6.43 -12.87 -12.63
C TYR A 334 6.56 -11.34 -12.65
N ASP A 335 6.80 -10.79 -13.83
CA ASP A 335 7.18 -9.41 -14.06
C ASP A 335 5.97 -8.47 -14.14
N THR A 336 6.26 -7.18 -14.07
CA THR A 336 5.23 -6.18 -14.34
C THR A 336 5.01 -6.14 -15.85
N ARG A 337 3.87 -6.64 -16.30
CA ARG A 337 3.43 -6.54 -17.69
C ARG A 337 3.15 -5.07 -18.00
N MET A 338 4.15 -4.40 -18.55
CA MET A 338 4.06 -3.01 -18.98
C MET A 338 4.52 -2.88 -20.43
N HIS A 339 3.84 -2.05 -21.19
CA HIS A 339 4.23 -1.67 -22.54
C HIS A 339 4.22 -0.14 -22.64
N ALA A 340 5.32 0.43 -23.10
CA ALA A 340 5.47 1.87 -23.26
C ALA A 340 5.40 2.21 -24.74
N VAL A 341 4.49 3.10 -25.10
CA VAL A 341 4.25 3.57 -26.47
C VAL A 341 4.75 5.00 -26.54
N ASP A 342 5.65 5.26 -27.49
CA ASP A 342 6.34 6.54 -27.61
C ASP A 342 6.99 7.00 -26.30
N THR A 343 7.06 8.31 -26.08
CA THR A 343 7.68 8.92 -24.90
C THR A 343 6.71 9.20 -23.76
N ASN A 344 5.39 9.06 -23.97
CA ASN A 344 4.40 9.58 -23.03
C ASN A 344 3.18 8.69 -22.78
N LEU A 345 3.09 7.47 -23.31
CA LEU A 345 1.98 6.54 -23.03
C LEU A 345 2.52 5.25 -22.43
N VAL A 346 1.89 4.77 -21.36
CA VAL A 346 2.26 3.49 -20.73
C VAL A 346 1.01 2.71 -20.36
N PHE A 347 0.97 1.48 -20.86
CA PHE A 347 -0.08 0.50 -20.63
C PHE A 347 0.41 -0.56 -19.66
N ILE A 348 -0.37 -0.84 -18.63
CA ILE A 348 -0.03 -1.81 -17.59
C ILE A 348 -1.16 -2.82 -17.44
N TYR A 349 -0.86 -4.07 -17.79
CA TYR A 349 -1.83 -5.15 -17.72
C TYR A 349 -1.73 -5.85 -16.37
N ARG A 350 -2.84 -5.85 -15.62
CA ARG A 350 -2.97 -6.40 -14.26
C ARG A 350 -1.83 -5.89 -13.36
N PRO A 351 -1.82 -4.61 -12.96
CA PRO A 351 -0.76 -4.11 -12.08
C PRO A 351 -0.80 -4.79 -10.70
N VAL A 352 0.37 -5.07 -10.12
CA VAL A 352 0.50 -5.37 -8.69
C VAL A 352 1.01 -4.10 -8.03
N ILE A 353 0.13 -3.44 -7.28
CA ILE A 353 0.41 -2.14 -6.66
C ILE A 353 0.79 -2.39 -5.20
N LEU A 354 1.96 -1.90 -4.82
CA LEU A 354 2.43 -1.86 -3.45
C LEU A 354 2.19 -0.45 -2.90
N GLU A 355 1.31 -0.37 -1.91
CA GLU A 355 1.00 0.89 -1.23
C GLU A 355 1.71 0.94 0.14
N GLY A 356 2.33 2.09 0.42
CA GLY A 356 2.98 2.34 1.70
C GLY A 356 3.09 3.82 2.02
N LEU A 357 3.61 4.11 3.22
CA LEU A 357 3.75 5.49 3.69
C LEU A 357 4.68 6.35 2.82
N SER A 358 5.63 5.73 2.11
CA SER A 358 6.59 6.43 1.28
C SER A 358 6.11 6.67 -0.15
N GLY A 359 4.98 6.08 -0.56
CA GLY A 359 4.41 6.25 -1.89
C GLY A 359 3.77 4.98 -2.43
N THR A 360 3.41 5.05 -3.71
CA THR A 360 2.79 3.96 -4.48
C THR A 360 3.80 3.40 -5.48
N TYR A 361 3.90 2.07 -5.55
CA TYR A 361 4.87 1.39 -6.40
C TYR A 361 4.20 0.30 -7.22
N LEU A 362 4.58 0.18 -8.48
CA LEU A 362 4.38 -1.04 -9.27
C LEU A 362 5.47 -2.02 -8.89
N ILE A 363 5.07 -3.23 -8.54
CA ILE A 363 6.03 -4.29 -8.22
C ILE A 363 5.90 -5.45 -9.18
N GLY A 364 7.04 -6.09 -9.41
CA GLY A 364 7.16 -7.31 -10.20
C GLY A 364 8.43 -8.05 -9.82
N TRP A 365 8.60 -9.26 -10.35
CA TRP A 365 9.78 -10.08 -10.12
C TRP A 365 10.31 -10.59 -11.45
N GLY A 366 11.62 -10.54 -11.63
CA GLY A 366 12.25 -11.06 -12.84
C GLY A 366 13.72 -11.35 -12.62
N ASP A 367 14.38 -11.84 -13.66
CA ASP A 367 15.82 -11.99 -13.62
C ASP A 367 16.54 -10.62 -13.56
N GLY A 368 17.83 -10.65 -13.27
CA GLY A 368 18.63 -9.42 -13.19
C GLY A 368 18.77 -8.66 -14.52
N GLY A 369 18.53 -9.31 -15.66
CA GLY A 369 18.52 -8.67 -16.97
C GLY A 369 17.26 -7.82 -17.15
N MET A 370 16.10 -8.40 -16.90
CA MET A 370 14.80 -7.71 -16.92
C MET A 370 14.78 -6.53 -15.96
N VAL A 371 15.22 -6.70 -14.70
CA VAL A 371 15.26 -5.61 -13.72
C VAL A 371 16.17 -4.47 -14.20
N ARG A 372 17.29 -4.78 -14.86
CA ARG A 372 18.19 -3.77 -15.44
C ARG A 372 17.54 -3.03 -16.61
N ASN A 373 16.77 -3.73 -17.44
CA ASN A 373 16.03 -3.14 -18.55
C ASN A 373 14.97 -2.16 -18.04
N VAL A 374 14.13 -2.58 -17.09
CA VAL A 374 13.12 -1.71 -16.47
C VAL A 374 13.77 -0.51 -15.79
N LYS A 375 14.88 -0.71 -15.08
CA LYS A 375 15.65 0.39 -14.46
C LYS A 375 16.20 1.37 -15.49
N THR A 376 16.59 0.90 -16.67
CA THR A 376 17.13 1.76 -17.74
C THR A 376 16.00 2.56 -18.38
N TRP A 377 14.89 1.89 -18.71
CA TRP A 377 13.69 2.51 -19.25
C TRP A 377 13.08 3.55 -18.30
N ALA A 378 12.92 3.24 -17.01
CA ALA A 378 12.34 4.16 -16.04
C ALA A 378 13.19 5.43 -15.81
N LYS A 379 14.47 5.44 -16.22
CA LYS A 379 15.29 6.67 -16.20
C LYS A 379 14.99 7.60 -17.37
N THR A 380 14.46 7.05 -18.46
CA THR A 380 14.19 7.78 -19.71
C THR A 380 12.70 8.00 -19.97
N ALA A 381 11.82 7.32 -19.24
CA ALA A 381 10.37 7.35 -19.44
C ALA A 381 9.75 8.76 -19.30
N GLY A 382 10.35 9.63 -18.47
CA GLY A 382 9.80 10.96 -18.23
C GLY A 382 8.40 10.92 -17.59
N ASP A 383 7.57 11.89 -17.95
CA ASP A 383 6.17 11.94 -17.52
C ASP A 383 5.28 11.32 -18.60
N CYS A 384 4.41 10.41 -18.20
CA CYS A 384 3.58 9.62 -19.10
C CYS A 384 2.15 9.45 -18.60
N HIS A 385 1.23 9.32 -19.54
CA HIS A 385 -0.16 8.98 -19.34
C HIS A 385 -0.31 7.48 -19.12
N LEU A 386 -0.82 7.11 -17.94
CA LEU A 386 -0.93 5.73 -17.51
C LEU A 386 -2.32 5.15 -17.79
N PHE A 387 -2.35 3.95 -18.34
CA PHE A 387 -3.54 3.13 -18.55
C PHE A 387 -3.39 1.77 -17.87
N PHE A 388 -4.34 1.40 -17.01
CA PHE A 388 -4.33 0.14 -16.27
C PHE A 388 -5.46 -0.77 -16.72
N TYR A 389 -5.14 -2.04 -16.95
CA TYR A 389 -6.14 -3.09 -17.10
C TYR A 389 -6.21 -3.90 -15.80
N PRO A 390 -7.17 -3.66 -14.90
CA PRO A 390 -7.20 -4.29 -13.58
C PRO A 390 -7.48 -5.80 -13.68
N ALA A 391 -7.08 -6.55 -12.65
CA ALA A 391 -7.28 -8.00 -12.58
C ALA A 391 -8.75 -8.45 -12.39
N VAL A 392 -9.66 -7.51 -12.09
CA VAL A 392 -11.05 -7.86 -11.79
C VAL A 392 -11.84 -7.90 -13.08
N GLU A 393 -12.00 -9.11 -13.62
CA GLU A 393 -13.02 -9.45 -14.60
C GLU A 393 -14.40 -9.48 -13.90
N LEU A 394 -14.89 -8.31 -13.50
CA LEU A 394 -16.34 -8.16 -13.46
C LEU A 394 -16.75 -8.20 -14.92
N GLU A 395 -17.38 -9.29 -15.36
CA GLU A 395 -17.77 -9.57 -16.76
C GLU A 395 -18.43 -8.37 -17.48
N GLN A 396 -18.98 -7.42 -16.72
CA GLN A 396 -19.65 -6.23 -17.22
C GLN A 396 -18.76 -4.99 -17.39
N ASN A 397 -17.54 -4.97 -16.82
CA ASN A 397 -16.66 -3.79 -16.75
C ASN A 397 -15.20 -4.08 -17.16
N ALA A 398 -14.99 -5.03 -18.09
CA ALA A 398 -13.67 -5.28 -18.67
C ALA A 398 -13.24 -4.10 -19.56
N GLY A 399 -12.05 -3.55 -19.30
CA GLY A 399 -11.51 -2.45 -20.09
C GLY A 399 -10.35 -1.73 -19.40
N TRP A 400 -9.75 -0.80 -20.14
CA TRP A 400 -8.64 0.01 -19.68
C TRP A 400 -9.13 1.18 -18.84
N TYR A 401 -8.44 1.47 -17.75
CA TYR A 401 -8.69 2.64 -16.91
C TYR A 401 -7.55 3.63 -17.07
N TYR A 402 -7.89 4.83 -17.49
CA TYR A 402 -6.96 5.94 -17.48
C TYR A 402 -6.75 6.45 -16.06
N VAL A 403 -5.48 6.49 -15.65
CA VAL A 403 -5.06 6.79 -14.27
C VAL A 403 -4.60 8.24 -14.12
N GLY A 404 -4.21 8.89 -15.22
CA GLY A 404 -3.70 10.27 -15.26
C GLY A 404 -2.23 10.37 -15.69
N LEU A 405 -1.69 11.59 -15.68
CA LEU A 405 -0.29 11.88 -15.98
C LEU A 405 0.61 11.65 -14.75
N HIS A 406 1.61 10.77 -14.91
CA HIS A 406 2.50 10.33 -13.83
C HIS A 406 3.96 10.33 -14.26
N SER A 407 4.85 10.47 -13.28
CA SER A 407 6.27 10.18 -13.45
C SER A 407 6.55 8.76 -12.94
N LEU A 408 7.34 8.02 -13.71
CA LEU A 408 7.77 6.68 -13.36
C LEU A 408 9.26 6.68 -13.04
N SER A 409 9.62 6.27 -11.83
CA SER A 409 11.02 6.19 -11.42
C SER A 409 11.34 4.85 -10.78
N PHE A 410 12.50 4.27 -11.13
CA PHE A 410 12.94 3.03 -10.51
C PHE A 410 13.47 3.32 -9.10
N THR A 411 12.86 2.70 -8.09
CA THR A 411 13.23 2.88 -6.69
C THR A 411 13.68 1.56 -6.08
N SER A 412 14.88 1.56 -5.48
CA SER A 412 15.39 0.40 -4.75
C SER A 412 14.73 0.29 -3.38
N VAL A 413 13.54 -0.30 -3.32
CA VAL A 413 12.86 -0.63 -2.07
C VAL A 413 13.45 -1.93 -1.51
N ASP A 414 13.60 -2.01 -0.19
CA ASP A 414 13.92 -3.28 0.48
C ASP A 414 13.01 -4.41 -0.02
N PRO A 415 13.46 -5.67 -0.05
CA PRO A 415 12.63 -6.80 -0.44
C PRO A 415 11.31 -6.83 0.37
N VAL A 416 10.19 -6.52 -0.28
CA VAL A 416 8.88 -6.43 0.37
C VAL A 416 8.34 -7.80 0.69
N TRP A 417 8.83 -8.84 0.01
CA TRP A 417 8.44 -10.23 0.22
C TRP A 417 8.45 -10.64 1.71
N HIS A 418 9.44 -10.23 2.48
CA HIS A 418 9.50 -10.58 3.91
C HIS A 418 8.58 -9.74 4.79
N LYS A 419 8.18 -8.55 4.31
CA LYS A 419 7.34 -7.57 5.02
C LYS A 419 5.84 -7.78 4.76
N LEU A 420 5.47 -8.42 3.64
CA LEU A 420 4.08 -8.70 3.31
C LEU A 420 3.41 -9.65 4.31
N SER A 421 2.13 -9.37 4.59
CA SER A 421 1.26 -10.20 5.41
C SER A 421 1.06 -11.59 4.78
N LYS A 422 0.60 -12.57 5.57
CA LYS A 422 0.29 -13.91 5.04
C LYS A 422 -0.83 -13.86 3.99
N ASP A 423 -1.77 -12.93 4.14
CA ASP A 423 -2.92 -12.79 3.25
C ASP A 423 -2.53 -12.12 1.94
N ASP A 424 -1.70 -11.08 1.97
CA ASP A 424 -1.18 -10.44 0.75
C ASP A 424 -0.32 -11.40 -0.07
N LYS A 425 0.50 -12.23 0.60
CA LYS A 425 1.26 -13.30 -0.08
C LYS A 425 0.33 -14.30 -0.76
N ARG A 426 -0.76 -14.67 -0.12
CA ARG A 426 -1.75 -15.59 -0.70
C ARG A 426 -2.42 -14.97 -1.92
N ARG A 427 -2.87 -13.72 -1.81
CA ARG A 427 -3.48 -12.95 -2.92
C ARG A 427 -2.50 -12.81 -4.09
N LEU A 428 -1.25 -12.47 -3.81
CA LEU A 428 -0.21 -12.40 -4.82
C LEU A 428 -0.01 -13.75 -5.53
N PHE A 429 -0.03 -14.87 -4.81
CA PHE A 429 0.09 -16.18 -5.45
C PHE A 429 -1.10 -16.53 -6.32
N VAL A 430 -2.31 -16.22 -5.89
CA VAL A 430 -3.51 -16.43 -6.72
C VAL A 430 -3.35 -15.61 -8.00
N GLU A 431 -2.99 -14.35 -7.88
CA GLU A 431 -2.80 -13.46 -9.02
C GLU A 431 -1.69 -13.91 -9.97
N LEU A 432 -0.53 -14.31 -9.43
CA LEU A 432 0.59 -14.79 -10.24
C LEU A 432 0.30 -16.15 -10.89
N GLN A 433 -0.48 -17.01 -10.22
CA GLN A 433 -0.90 -18.31 -10.75
C GLN A 433 -1.90 -18.14 -11.89
N ASP A 434 -2.87 -17.23 -11.72
CA ASP A 434 -3.87 -16.90 -12.73
C ASP A 434 -3.22 -16.33 -14.00
N ARG A 435 -2.15 -15.54 -13.84
CA ARG A 435 -1.32 -15.04 -14.94
C ARG A 435 -0.48 -16.11 -15.63
N ASN A 436 -0.14 -17.18 -14.92
CA ASN A 436 0.86 -18.17 -15.34
C ASN A 436 0.35 -19.57 -15.08
N ASP A 437 -0.42 -20.10 -16.03
CA ASP A 437 -0.86 -21.48 -16.01
C ASP A 437 0.34 -22.42 -15.81
N GLY A 438 0.35 -23.12 -14.68
CA GLY A 438 1.43 -24.03 -14.29
C GLY A 438 2.52 -23.43 -13.41
N MET A 439 2.36 -22.21 -12.89
CA MET A 439 3.28 -21.65 -11.90
C MET A 439 3.40 -22.55 -10.66
N ASP A 440 4.62 -22.98 -10.35
CA ASP A 440 4.94 -23.60 -9.06
C ASP A 440 5.30 -22.53 -8.02
N VAL A 441 4.36 -22.28 -7.10
CA VAL A 441 4.53 -21.38 -5.94
C VAL A 441 5.78 -21.73 -5.11
N GLY A 442 6.11 -23.02 -5.00
CA GLY A 442 7.29 -23.50 -4.28
C GLY A 442 8.58 -23.08 -4.98
N GLN A 443 8.62 -23.21 -6.31
CA GLN A 443 9.73 -22.76 -7.13
C GLN A 443 9.91 -21.24 -7.05
N PHE A 444 8.85 -20.46 -7.22
CA PHE A 444 8.90 -18.99 -7.09
C PHE A 444 9.49 -18.55 -5.74
N LYS A 445 9.04 -19.15 -4.63
CA LYS A 445 9.58 -18.85 -3.29
C LYS A 445 11.08 -19.16 -3.19
N ARG A 446 11.52 -20.29 -3.75
CA ARG A 446 12.95 -20.66 -3.79
C ARG A 446 13.73 -19.64 -4.61
N ASP A 447 13.23 -19.25 -5.76
CA ASP A 447 13.90 -18.33 -6.67
C ASP A 447 14.05 -16.92 -6.09
N VAL A 448 13.02 -16.42 -5.41
CA VAL A 448 13.09 -15.14 -4.67
C VAL A 448 14.09 -15.25 -3.52
N LYS A 449 14.07 -16.34 -2.75
CA LYS A 449 14.97 -16.54 -1.60
C LYS A 449 16.43 -16.69 -2.02
N GLU A 450 16.68 -17.36 -3.15
CA GLU A 450 18.01 -17.59 -3.71
C GLU A 450 18.50 -16.40 -4.56
N GLY A 451 17.68 -15.37 -4.73
CA GLY A 451 18.02 -14.17 -5.51
C GLY A 451 18.06 -14.39 -7.02
N ARG A 452 17.54 -15.52 -7.52
CA ARG A 452 17.35 -15.76 -8.96
C ARG A 452 16.29 -14.83 -9.54
N LEU A 453 15.23 -14.57 -8.77
CA LEU A 453 14.24 -13.54 -9.05
C LEU A 453 14.48 -12.33 -8.15
N GLN A 454 14.71 -11.20 -8.79
CA GLN A 454 14.89 -9.91 -8.14
C GLN A 454 13.59 -9.11 -8.20
N GLN A 455 13.30 -8.42 -7.11
CA GLN A 455 12.16 -7.51 -7.04
C GLN A 455 12.46 -6.27 -7.91
N CYS A 456 11.54 -5.98 -8.83
CA CYS A 456 11.47 -4.73 -9.55
C CYS A 456 10.47 -3.81 -8.87
N CYS A 457 10.82 -2.54 -8.66
CA CYS A 457 9.93 -1.53 -8.09
C CYS A 457 10.01 -0.25 -8.91
N VAL A 458 8.88 0.13 -9.50
CA VAL A 458 8.72 1.40 -10.20
C VAL A 458 7.77 2.26 -9.37
N GLN A 459 8.28 3.33 -8.80
CA GLN A 459 7.48 4.30 -8.07
C GLN A 459 6.63 5.11 -9.05
N ILE A 460 5.34 5.23 -8.72
CA ILE A 460 4.38 6.04 -9.46
C ILE A 460 4.15 7.33 -8.68
N GLU A 461 4.52 8.47 -9.27
CA GLU A 461 4.25 9.79 -8.71
C GLU A 461 3.30 10.55 -9.61
N SER A 462 2.20 11.06 -9.07
CA SER A 462 1.29 11.93 -9.84
C SER A 462 1.99 13.26 -10.13
N ARG A 463 1.98 13.66 -11.41
CA ARG A 463 2.57 14.93 -11.88
C ARG A 463 1.52 15.87 -12.45
N GLY A 464 0.53 15.32 -13.14
CA GLY A 464 -0.51 16.13 -13.75
C GLY A 464 -1.54 16.58 -12.75
N THR A 465 -2.08 17.77 -13.00
CA THR A 465 -3.33 18.15 -12.33
C THR A 465 -4.49 17.31 -12.87
N LYS A 466 -5.52 17.12 -12.04
CA LYS A 466 -6.82 16.60 -12.49
C LYS A 466 -7.28 17.23 -13.83
N THR A 467 -7.10 18.54 -14.00
CA THR A 467 -7.51 19.28 -15.21
C THR A 467 -6.76 18.82 -16.46
N GLU A 468 -5.42 18.74 -16.41
CA GLU A 468 -4.59 18.29 -17.54
C GLU A 468 -4.94 16.85 -17.95
N SER A 469 -5.19 15.99 -16.96
CA SER A 469 -5.57 14.61 -17.19
C SER A 469 -6.94 14.49 -17.90
N TYR A 470 -7.93 15.30 -17.53
CA TYR A 470 -9.22 15.34 -18.25
C TYR A 470 -9.13 16.04 -19.61
N GLU A 471 -8.27 17.03 -19.74
CA GLU A 471 -8.03 17.69 -21.02
C GLU A 471 -7.42 16.70 -22.02
N PHE A 472 -6.46 15.89 -21.60
CA PHE A 472 -5.93 14.79 -22.41
C PHE A 472 -7.03 13.83 -22.86
N LEU A 473 -7.90 13.38 -21.95
CA LEU A 473 -9.02 12.51 -22.31
C LEU A 473 -9.97 13.16 -23.32
N ARG A 474 -10.26 14.45 -23.16
CA ARG A 474 -11.14 15.20 -24.08
C ARG A 474 -10.50 15.40 -25.45
N GLN A 475 -9.22 15.78 -25.49
CA GLN A 475 -8.48 16.01 -26.74
C GLN A 475 -8.40 14.73 -27.59
N ASN A 476 -8.29 13.57 -26.94
CA ASN A 476 -8.27 12.28 -27.63
C ASN A 476 -9.67 11.67 -27.84
N GLY A 477 -10.75 12.33 -27.41
CA GLY A 477 -12.11 11.80 -27.56
C GLY A 477 -12.45 10.59 -26.68
N LEU A 478 -11.68 10.36 -25.61
CA LEU A 478 -11.90 9.28 -24.62
C LEU A 478 -12.88 9.66 -23.51
N LEU A 479 -13.30 10.92 -23.46
CA LEU A 479 -14.34 11.42 -22.57
C LEU A 479 -15.59 11.72 -23.40
N GLU A 480 -16.69 11.01 -23.15
CA GLU A 480 -17.99 11.38 -23.72
C GLU A 480 -18.36 12.80 -23.27
N GLY A 481 -18.69 13.65 -24.23
CA GLY A 481 -18.94 15.08 -24.04
C GLY A 481 -20.28 15.41 -23.41
#